data_AF-A0A6V8LJ41-F1
#
_entry.id   AF-A0A6V8LJ41-F1
#
_cell.length_a   1.000
_cell.length_b   1.000
_cell.length_c   1.000
_cell.angle_alpha   90.00
_cell.angle_beta   90.00
_cell.angle_gamma   90.00
#
_symmetry.space_group_name_H-M   'P 1'
#
loop_
_entity.id
_entity.type
_entity.pdbx_description
1 polymer ?
#
loop_
_entity_poly.entity_id
_entity_poly.type
_entity_poly.pdbx_seq_one_letter_code
_entity_poly.pdbx_strand_id
1 'polypeptide(L)'
;MDHSPIVEELKERARERKLWNLFLPHHPAGAGLTNLQYAPLAEITGRSPYLAPEALNCAAPDTGNMEVLAMFGTPAQQERWLAPLLAGEIRSAFCMTEPDVASSDATNIATRIERDGDAYVVNGRKWWSSGAMNPRCEILIVMGKSDPEGPRHRQQSMILVPARRPA
;
A
#
# COMPACT_ATOMS: atom_id res chain seq x y z
N MET A 1 -1.96 2.46 18.74
CA MET A 1 -0.93 3.26 19.45
C MET A 1 -0.34 4.19 18.42
N ASP A 2 -0.42 5.49 18.70
CA ASP A 2 0.28 6.53 17.95
C ASP A 2 1.78 6.19 17.88
N HIS A 3 2.49 6.65 16.85
CA HIS A 3 3.90 6.31 16.73
C HIS A 3 4.67 6.65 18.00
N SER A 4 5.67 5.83 18.34
CA SER A 4 6.61 6.18 19.39
C SER A 4 7.17 7.57 19.06
N PRO A 5 7.21 8.54 20.00
CA PRO A 5 7.65 9.92 19.73
C PRO A 5 8.98 10.00 18.98
N ILE A 6 9.86 9.01 19.18
CA ILE A 6 11.15 8.89 18.48
C ILE A 6 11.00 8.73 16.96
N VAL A 7 9.96 8.03 16.48
CA VAL A 7 9.76 7.80 15.04
C VAL A 7 9.39 9.11 14.36
N GLU A 8 8.54 9.94 14.97
CA GLU A 8 8.17 11.23 14.40
C GLU A 8 9.36 12.21 14.37
N GLU A 9 10.17 12.25 15.44
CA GLU A 9 11.45 12.99 15.43
C GLU A 9 12.38 12.52 14.30
N LEU A 10 12.50 11.20 14.11
CA LEU A 10 13.33 10.63 13.05
C LEU A 10 12.78 10.96 11.66
N LYS A 11 11.45 11.05 11.47
CA LYS A 11 10.83 11.48 10.21
C LYS A 11 11.17 12.93 9.88
N GLU A 12 11.17 13.83 10.87
CA GLU A 12 11.60 15.23 10.66
C GLU A 12 13.05 15.29 10.21
N ARG A 13 13.94 14.61 10.95
CA ARG A 13 15.38 14.54 10.61
C ARG A 13 15.64 13.88 9.26
N ALA A 14 14.84 12.88 8.88
CA ALA A 14 14.92 12.26 7.56
C ALA A 14 14.61 13.26 6.44
N ARG A 15 13.55 14.06 6.60
CA ARG A 15 13.18 15.10 5.62
C ARG A 15 14.26 16.17 5.49
N GLU A 16 14.80 16.67 6.61
CA GLU A 16 15.93 17.63 6.60
C GLU A 16 17.15 17.09 5.83
N ARG A 17 17.40 15.78 5.95
CA ARG A 17 18.51 15.09 5.31
C ARG A 17 18.20 14.59 3.89
N LYS A 18 17.00 14.87 3.37
CA LYS A 18 16.52 14.40 2.06
C LYS A 18 16.51 12.87 1.93
N LEU A 19 16.19 12.17 3.01
CA LEU A 19 16.12 10.71 3.06
C LEU A 19 14.67 10.18 3.00
N TRP A 20 13.77 10.93 2.38
CA TRP A 20 12.33 10.65 2.34
C TRP A 20 11.90 10.04 1.00
N ASN A 21 10.98 9.07 1.00
CA ASN A 21 10.43 8.43 -0.22
C ASN A 21 11.52 7.91 -1.18
N LEU A 22 12.53 7.23 -0.64
CA LEU A 22 13.71 6.77 -1.41
C LEU A 22 13.39 5.69 -2.47
N PHE A 23 12.23 5.06 -2.35
CA PHE A 23 11.83 3.87 -3.10
C PHE A 23 11.14 4.16 -4.44
N LEU A 24 10.67 5.39 -4.69
CA LEU A 24 9.75 5.68 -5.80
C LEU A 24 10.49 6.26 -7.02
N PRO A 25 10.91 5.43 -7.99
CA PRO A 25 11.62 5.91 -9.17
C PRO A 25 10.70 6.72 -10.08
N HIS A 26 11.25 7.70 -10.79
CA HIS A 26 10.57 8.48 -11.83
C HIS A 26 9.34 9.30 -11.40
N HIS A 27 9.04 9.40 -10.10
CA HIS A 27 7.99 10.25 -9.57
C HIS A 27 8.57 11.51 -8.91
N PRO A 28 7.98 12.71 -9.09
CA PRO A 28 8.50 13.96 -8.52
C PRO A 28 8.62 13.96 -6.98
N ALA A 29 7.81 13.16 -6.30
CA ALA A 29 7.84 13.02 -4.84
C ALA A 29 8.84 11.96 -4.33
N GLY A 30 9.50 11.23 -5.22
CA GLY A 30 10.58 10.30 -4.88
C GLY A 30 11.94 10.98 -4.85
N ALA A 31 12.95 10.31 -4.29
CA ALA A 31 14.30 10.88 -4.14
C ALA A 31 15.15 10.88 -5.43
N GLY A 32 14.58 10.51 -6.58
CA GLY A 32 15.30 10.45 -7.87
C GLY A 32 16.25 9.26 -8.00
N LEU A 33 16.12 8.25 -7.14
CA LEU A 33 16.91 7.02 -7.20
C LEU A 33 16.30 6.00 -8.15
N THR A 34 17.14 5.22 -8.81
CA THR A 34 16.73 3.98 -9.46
C THR A 34 16.57 2.88 -8.41
N ASN A 35 15.82 1.81 -8.72
CA ASN A 35 15.70 0.64 -7.84
C ASN A 35 17.06 0.05 -7.44
N LEU A 36 18.03 0.04 -8.36
CA LEU A 36 19.39 -0.44 -8.10
C LEU A 36 20.14 0.44 -7.08
N GLN A 37 19.95 1.76 -7.14
CA GLN A 37 20.55 2.69 -6.17
C GLN A 37 19.86 2.64 -4.81
N TYR A 38 18.55 2.36 -4.78
CA TYR A 38 17.79 2.20 -3.53
C TYR A 38 18.12 0.88 -2.81
N ALA A 39 18.40 -0.21 -3.53
CA ALA A 39 18.66 -1.54 -2.96
C ALA A 39 19.66 -1.57 -1.79
N PRO A 40 20.88 -0.99 -1.87
CA PRO A 40 21.81 -0.98 -0.73
C PRO A 40 21.31 -0.13 0.45
N LEU A 41 20.49 0.90 0.20
CA LEU A 41 19.87 1.70 1.26
C LEU A 41 18.78 0.91 1.98
N ALA A 42 18.00 0.13 1.24
CA ALA A 42 17.03 -0.80 1.80
C ALA A 42 17.72 -1.87 2.67
N GLU A 43 18.88 -2.38 2.26
CA GLU A 43 19.67 -3.31 3.08
C GLU A 43 20.14 -2.67 4.40
N ILE A 44 20.70 -1.46 4.34
CA ILE A 44 21.20 -0.75 5.53
C ILE A 44 20.05 -0.45 6.50
N THR A 45 18.94 0.08 6.00
CA THR A 45 17.75 0.42 6.81
C THR A 45 17.07 -0.84 7.34
N GLY A 46 17.13 -1.95 6.60
CA GLY A 46 16.66 -3.26 7.03
C GLY A 46 17.37 -3.82 8.26
N ARG A 47 18.54 -3.29 8.66
CA ARG A 47 19.19 -3.61 9.94
C ARG A 47 18.43 -3.09 11.16
N SER A 48 17.52 -2.13 10.98
CA SER A 48 16.60 -1.62 12.00
C SER A 48 15.16 -1.59 11.47
N PRO A 49 14.53 -2.76 11.26
CA PRO A 49 13.33 -2.89 10.45
C PRO A 49 12.10 -2.20 11.04
N TYR A 50 12.06 -1.99 12.36
CA TYR A 50 10.94 -1.36 13.07
C TYR A 50 11.03 0.17 13.18
N LEU A 51 12.19 0.76 12.84
CA LEU A 51 12.43 2.21 12.99
C LEU A 51 12.83 2.85 11.67
N ALA A 52 13.87 2.33 11.01
CA ALA A 52 14.48 3.03 9.89
C ALA A 52 13.58 3.11 8.66
N PRO A 53 12.92 2.04 8.17
CA PRO A 53 12.02 2.16 7.03
C PRO A 53 10.84 3.12 7.31
N GLU A 54 10.27 3.07 8.52
CA GLU A 54 9.17 3.95 8.91
C GLU A 54 9.59 5.42 8.98
N ALA A 55 10.76 5.69 9.56
CA ALA A 55 11.32 7.05 9.66
C ALA A 55 11.60 7.70 8.30
N LEU A 56 11.79 6.89 7.25
CA LEU A 56 12.13 7.36 5.90
C LEU A 56 10.92 7.34 4.94
N ASN A 57 9.74 6.94 5.44
CA ASN A 57 8.55 6.62 4.64
C ASN A 57 8.78 5.52 3.59
N CYS A 58 9.68 4.60 3.90
CA CYS A 58 10.09 3.49 3.06
C CYS A 58 9.62 2.13 3.62
N ALA A 59 8.65 2.13 4.54
CA ALA A 59 8.11 0.94 5.14
C ALA A 59 7.08 0.24 4.25
N ALA A 60 7.18 -1.09 4.17
CA ALA A 60 6.10 -1.92 3.64
C ALA A 60 4.91 -1.94 4.63
N PRO A 61 3.65 -2.07 4.15
CA PRO A 61 3.24 -2.26 2.75
C PRO A 61 3.12 -0.96 1.95
N ASP A 62 3.33 0.21 2.56
CA ASP A 62 2.99 1.50 1.97
C ASP A 62 3.81 1.82 0.72
N THR A 63 5.09 1.44 0.67
CA THR A 63 5.93 1.65 -0.53
C THR A 63 5.31 1.04 -1.79
N GLY A 64 4.94 -0.25 -1.76
CA GLY A 64 4.32 -0.91 -2.89
C GLY A 64 2.93 -0.34 -3.24
N ASN A 65 2.15 0.04 -2.23
CA ASN A 65 0.83 0.64 -2.47
C ASN A 65 0.95 2.05 -3.08
N MET A 66 1.92 2.85 -2.63
CA MET A 66 2.24 4.15 -3.22
C MET A 66 2.71 4.01 -4.67
N GLU A 67 3.54 3.01 -4.99
CA GLU A 67 3.94 2.71 -6.38
C GLU A 67 2.73 2.37 -7.27
N VAL A 68 1.84 1.49 -6.79
CA VAL A 68 0.61 1.13 -7.53
C VAL A 68 -0.27 2.36 -7.78
N LEU A 69 -0.48 3.20 -6.76
CA LEU A 69 -1.27 4.43 -6.90
C LEU A 69 -0.61 5.45 -7.83
N ALA A 70 0.71 5.60 -7.77
CA ALA A 70 1.46 6.51 -8.65
C ALA A 70 1.38 6.08 -10.12
N MET A 71 1.44 4.77 -10.40
CA MET A 71 1.38 4.25 -11.77
C MET A 71 -0.03 4.18 -12.34
N PHE A 72 -1.02 3.79 -11.53
CA PHE A 72 -2.34 3.39 -12.03
C PHE A 72 -3.51 4.17 -11.42
N GLY A 73 -3.28 4.96 -10.37
CA GLY A 73 -4.31 5.76 -9.72
C GLY A 73 -4.79 6.90 -10.63
N THR A 74 -6.09 7.16 -10.65
CA THR A 74 -6.65 8.37 -11.27
C THR A 74 -6.18 9.62 -10.52
N PRO A 75 -6.23 10.83 -11.11
CA PRO A 75 -5.86 12.05 -10.40
C PRO A 75 -6.56 12.23 -9.05
N ALA A 76 -7.86 11.92 -8.99
CA ALA A 76 -8.64 11.97 -7.75
C ALA A 76 -8.20 10.92 -6.72
N GLN A 77 -7.79 9.72 -7.15
CA GLN A 77 -7.25 8.69 -6.26
C GLN A 77 -5.86 9.06 -5.75
N GLN A 78 -5.02 9.65 -6.61
CA GLN A 78 -3.69 10.11 -6.23
C GLN A 78 -3.78 11.26 -5.22
N GLU A 79 -4.65 12.24 -5.46
CA GLU A 79 -4.89 13.34 -4.52
C GLU A 79 -5.41 12.82 -3.17
N ARG A 80 -6.45 11.97 -3.19
CA ARG A 80 -7.08 11.48 -1.98
C ARG A 80 -6.21 10.53 -1.16
N TRP A 81 -5.39 9.70 -1.81
CA TRP A 81 -4.70 8.60 -1.14
C TRP A 81 -3.18 8.65 -1.29
N LEU A 82 -2.65 8.89 -2.50
CA LEU A 82 -1.20 8.90 -2.72
C LEU A 82 -0.53 10.08 -2.04
N ALA A 83 -1.08 11.29 -2.16
CA ALA A 83 -0.51 12.49 -1.55
C ALA A 83 -0.33 12.37 -0.03
N PRO A 84 -1.35 12.00 0.77
CA PRO A 84 -1.17 11.81 2.22
C PRO A 84 -0.29 10.61 2.59
N LEU A 85 -0.24 9.55 1.77
CA LEU A 85 0.72 8.45 1.96
C LEU A 85 2.17 8.93 1.74
N LEU A 86 2.42 9.71 0.69
CA LEU A 86 3.74 10.30 0.40
C LEU A 86 4.16 11.32 1.45
N ALA A 87 3.21 11.96 2.13
CA ALA A 87 3.44 12.85 3.26
C ALA A 87 3.70 12.10 4.59
N GLY A 88 3.34 10.80 4.67
CA GLY A 88 3.45 9.97 5.88
C GLY A 88 2.33 10.16 6.90
N GLU A 89 1.24 10.81 6.48
CA GLU A 89 0.10 11.20 7.33
C GLU A 89 -0.85 10.02 7.58
N ILE A 90 -1.13 9.25 6.53
CA ILE A 90 -1.95 8.03 6.59
C ILE A 90 -1.12 6.79 6.29
N ARG A 91 -1.72 5.63 6.49
CA ARG A 91 -1.19 4.30 6.15
C ARG A 91 -2.16 3.54 5.26
N SER A 92 -1.65 2.47 4.67
CA SER A 92 -2.36 1.59 3.77
C SER A 92 -2.12 0.13 4.13
N ALA A 93 -2.94 -0.75 3.56
CA ALA A 93 -2.70 -2.18 3.59
C ALA A 93 -3.01 -2.81 2.23
N PHE A 94 -2.24 -3.82 1.86
CA PHE A 94 -2.52 -4.65 0.69
C PHE A 94 -3.19 -5.95 1.13
N CYS A 95 -4.34 -6.26 0.51
CA CYS A 95 -5.21 -7.36 0.92
C CYS A 95 -5.38 -8.35 -0.24
N MET A 96 -4.46 -9.31 -0.33
CA MET A 96 -4.49 -10.35 -1.37
C MET A 96 -4.78 -11.74 -0.79
N THR A 97 -4.02 -12.15 0.23
CA THR A 97 -4.05 -13.51 0.77
C THR A 97 -5.38 -13.84 1.43
N GLU A 98 -5.90 -15.03 1.13
CA GLU A 98 -7.18 -15.56 1.61
C GLU A 98 -6.94 -16.84 2.43
N PRO A 99 -7.74 -17.10 3.49
CA PRO A 99 -7.56 -18.27 4.34
C PRO A 99 -7.94 -19.60 3.66
N ASP A 100 -8.88 -19.55 2.71
CA ASP A 100 -9.53 -20.76 2.17
C ASP A 100 -8.93 -21.21 0.82
N VAL A 101 -7.95 -20.49 0.27
CA VAL A 101 -7.30 -20.81 -1.02
C VAL A 101 -5.80 -20.54 -1.03
N ALA A 102 -5.06 -21.32 -1.83
CA ALA A 102 -3.62 -21.14 -2.04
C ALA A 102 -3.32 -19.86 -2.82
N SER A 103 -3.13 -18.76 -2.09
CA SER A 103 -3.02 -17.40 -2.64
C SER A 103 -1.63 -17.07 -3.24
N SER A 104 -0.65 -17.98 -3.14
CA SER A 104 0.63 -17.85 -3.87
C SER A 104 0.41 -17.85 -5.39
N ASP A 105 -0.66 -18.52 -5.85
CA ASP A 105 -1.21 -18.35 -7.18
C ASP A 105 -2.42 -17.40 -7.10
N ALA A 106 -2.23 -16.17 -7.57
CA ALA A 106 -3.28 -15.15 -7.56
C ALA A 106 -4.52 -15.53 -8.39
N THR A 107 -4.42 -16.53 -9.27
CA THR A 107 -5.58 -17.02 -10.03
C THR A 107 -6.59 -17.80 -9.18
N ASN A 108 -6.17 -18.26 -7.99
CA ASN A 108 -7.02 -18.97 -7.03
C ASN A 108 -7.86 -18.06 -6.13
N ILE A 109 -7.57 -16.76 -6.08
CA ILE A 109 -8.29 -15.77 -5.26
C ILE A 109 -9.81 -15.87 -5.53
N ALA A 110 -10.61 -15.90 -4.45
CA ALA A 110 -12.05 -16.13 -4.50
C ALA A 110 -12.88 -14.93 -4.04
N THR A 111 -12.30 -13.90 -3.41
CA THR A 111 -13.00 -12.65 -3.06
C THR A 111 -13.67 -12.08 -4.30
N ARG A 112 -14.98 -11.84 -4.24
CA ARG A 112 -15.78 -11.30 -5.35
C ARG A 112 -15.84 -9.78 -5.28
N ILE A 113 -15.74 -9.14 -6.44
CA ILE A 113 -15.91 -7.69 -6.64
C ILE A 113 -16.99 -7.53 -7.71
N GLU A 114 -18.20 -7.22 -7.30
CA GLU A 114 -19.36 -7.15 -8.18
C GLU A 114 -19.80 -5.69 -8.32
N ARG A 115 -20.04 -5.23 -9.56
CA ARG A 115 -20.58 -3.90 -9.80
C ARG A 115 -22.07 -3.89 -9.46
N ASP A 116 -22.48 -2.93 -8.64
CA ASP A 116 -23.88 -2.66 -8.29
C ASP A 116 -24.16 -1.18 -8.56
N GLY A 117 -24.73 -0.88 -9.73
CA GLY A 117 -24.93 0.49 -10.21
C GLY A 117 -23.63 1.28 -10.33
N ASP A 118 -23.49 2.34 -9.53
CA ASP A 118 -22.31 3.20 -9.40
C ASP A 118 -21.33 2.75 -8.31
N ALA A 119 -21.67 1.70 -7.56
CA ALA A 119 -20.88 1.13 -6.49
C ALA A 119 -20.33 -0.26 -6.84
N TYR A 120 -19.49 -0.78 -5.93
CA TYR A 120 -19.00 -2.14 -5.97
C TYR A 120 -19.26 -2.83 -4.62
N VAL A 121 -19.77 -4.05 -4.68
CA VAL A 121 -19.92 -4.96 -3.55
C VAL A 121 -18.72 -5.88 -3.50
N VAL A 122 -18.03 -5.92 -2.35
CA VAL A 122 -16.84 -6.75 -2.15
C VAL A 122 -17.16 -7.80 -1.10
N ASN A 123 -17.13 -9.07 -1.49
CA ASN A 123 -17.48 -10.21 -0.62
C ASN A 123 -16.33 -11.22 -0.56
N GLY A 124 -15.73 -11.39 0.62
CA GLY A 124 -14.63 -12.34 0.83
C GLY A 124 -13.95 -12.16 2.17
N ARG A 125 -12.94 -12.99 2.44
CA ARG A 125 -12.12 -12.94 3.66
C ARG A 125 -10.66 -12.79 3.28
N LYS A 126 -9.97 -11.81 3.86
CA LYS A 126 -8.55 -11.56 3.69
C LYS A 126 -7.81 -11.83 5.01
N TRP A 127 -6.60 -12.37 4.93
CA TRP A 127 -5.72 -12.55 6.11
C TRP A 127 -4.29 -12.09 5.81
N TRP A 128 -3.47 -11.98 6.86
CA TRP A 128 -2.11 -11.43 6.81
C TRP A 128 -2.01 -10.04 6.15
N SER A 129 -3.04 -9.21 6.31
CA SER A 129 -3.05 -7.83 5.81
C SER A 129 -2.23 -6.92 6.73
N SER A 130 -0.91 -6.93 6.54
CA SER A 130 0.03 -6.06 7.25
C SER A 130 -0.43 -4.60 7.20
N GLY A 131 -0.37 -3.90 8.33
CA GLY A 131 -0.78 -2.50 8.42
C GLY A 131 -2.29 -2.27 8.59
N ALA A 132 -3.16 -3.24 8.30
CA ALA A 132 -4.62 -3.05 8.34
C ALA A 132 -5.16 -2.66 9.73
N MET A 133 -4.50 -3.12 10.79
CA MET A 133 -4.87 -2.78 12.18
C MET A 133 -4.21 -1.50 12.70
N ASN A 134 -3.40 -0.80 11.88
CA ASN A 134 -2.85 0.48 12.26
C ASN A 134 -3.99 1.52 12.34
N PRO A 135 -4.14 2.28 13.44
CA PRO A 135 -5.18 3.30 13.55
C PRO A 135 -5.14 4.38 12.45
N ARG A 136 -3.98 4.60 11.83
CA ARG A 136 -3.80 5.53 10.71
C ARG A 136 -4.00 4.88 9.34
N CYS A 137 -4.31 3.58 9.29
CA CYS A 137 -4.65 2.92 8.04
C CYS A 137 -6.00 3.44 7.56
N GLU A 138 -6.00 4.17 6.45
CA GLU A 138 -7.21 4.78 5.89
C GLU A 138 -7.64 4.11 4.58
N ILE A 139 -6.76 3.34 3.95
CA ILE A 139 -7.05 2.67 2.68
C ILE A 139 -6.51 1.24 2.60
N LEU A 140 -7.35 0.35 2.11
CA LEU A 140 -7.03 -1.01 1.74
C LEU A 140 -7.03 -1.13 0.22
N ILE A 141 -5.97 -1.70 -0.36
CA ILE A 141 -5.97 -2.15 -1.75
C ILE A 141 -6.35 -3.63 -1.72
N VAL A 142 -7.58 -3.94 -2.14
CA VAL A 142 -8.14 -5.29 -2.08
C VAL A 142 -8.11 -5.93 -3.46
N MET A 143 -7.47 -7.09 -3.57
CA MET A 143 -7.49 -7.89 -4.79
C MET A 143 -8.65 -8.89 -4.76
N GLY A 144 -9.42 -8.99 -5.84
CA GLY A 144 -10.54 -9.93 -5.96
C GLY A 144 -10.91 -10.17 -7.42
N LYS A 145 -11.82 -11.12 -7.65
CA LYS A 145 -12.38 -11.45 -8.96
C LYS A 145 -13.50 -10.48 -9.33
N SER A 146 -13.30 -9.73 -10.40
CA SER A 146 -14.28 -8.82 -11.00
C SER A 146 -14.91 -9.37 -12.27
N ASP A 147 -14.27 -10.34 -12.92
CA ASP A 147 -14.77 -11.03 -14.11
C ASP A 147 -14.50 -12.55 -14.00
N PRO A 148 -15.33 -13.31 -13.25
CA PRO A 148 -15.07 -14.72 -12.99
C PRO A 148 -15.17 -15.62 -14.23
N GLU A 149 -15.84 -15.17 -15.29
CA GLU A 149 -16.03 -15.90 -16.55
C GLU A 149 -14.98 -15.52 -17.60
N GLY A 150 -14.20 -14.47 -17.37
CA GLY A 150 -13.15 -14.01 -18.27
C GLY A 150 -11.93 -14.94 -18.33
N PRO A 151 -10.95 -14.67 -19.22
CA PRO A 151 -9.71 -15.42 -19.28
C PRO A 151 -9.00 -15.47 -17.92
N ARG A 152 -8.49 -16.64 -17.51
CA ARG A 152 -7.96 -16.92 -16.15
C ARG A 152 -7.08 -15.82 -15.54
N HIS A 153 -6.20 -15.21 -16.35
CA HIS A 153 -5.25 -14.16 -15.91
C HIS A 153 -5.79 -12.72 -16.03
N ARG A 154 -7.07 -12.58 -16.35
CA ARG A 154 -7.79 -11.30 -16.51
C ARG A 154 -9.04 -11.23 -15.64
N GLN A 155 -9.24 -12.19 -14.74
CA GLN A 155 -10.43 -12.26 -13.88
C GLN A 155 -10.35 -11.32 -12.69
N GLN A 156 -9.15 -10.84 -12.34
CA GLN A 156 -8.89 -10.11 -11.11
C GLN A 156 -8.79 -8.61 -11.34
N SER A 157 -9.18 -7.85 -10.32
CA SER A 157 -8.95 -6.42 -10.23
C SER A 157 -8.52 -6.05 -8.81
N MET A 158 -7.89 -4.90 -8.68
CA MET A 158 -7.63 -4.26 -7.39
C MET A 158 -8.64 -3.14 -7.19
N ILE A 159 -9.25 -3.08 -6.01
CA ILE A 159 -10.20 -2.04 -5.63
C ILE A 159 -9.74 -1.34 -4.36
N LEU A 160 -9.89 -0.01 -4.33
CA LEU A 160 -9.57 0.82 -3.19
C LEU A 160 -10.75 0.83 -2.22
N VAL A 161 -10.55 0.37 -0.99
CA VAL A 161 -11.57 0.30 0.05
C VAL A 161 -11.13 1.16 1.24
N PRO A 162 -11.90 2.20 1.63
CA PRO A 162 -11.62 2.94 2.86
C PRO A 162 -11.64 1.99 4.06
N ALA A 163 -10.60 2.02 4.89
CA ALA A 163 -10.47 1.13 6.05
C ALA A 163 -11.53 1.40 7.12
N ARG A 164 -11.96 2.66 7.23
CA ARG A 164 -13.09 3.09 8.06
C ARG A 164 -14.29 3.36 7.16
N ARG A 165 -15.17 2.37 7.01
CA ARG A 165 -16.56 2.66 6.61
C ARG A 165 -17.41 2.74 7.88
N PRO A 166 -18.24 3.77 8.06
CA PRO A 166 -19.43 3.62 8.87
C PRO A 166 -20.21 2.42 8.32
N ALA A 167 -20.71 1.56 9.21
CA ALA A 167 -21.64 0.50 8.86
C ALA A 167 -22.92 1.07 8.23
#